data_AF-A0A448MU74-F1
#
_entry.id   AF-A0A448MU74-F1
#
_cell.length_a   1.000
_cell.length_b   1.000
_cell.length_c   1.000
_cell.angle_alpha   90.00
_cell.angle_beta   90.00
_cell.angle_gamma   90.00
#
_symmetry.space_group_name_H-M   'P 1'
#
loop_
_entity.id
_entity.type
_entity.pdbx_description
1 polymer ?
#
loop_
_entity_poly.entity_id
_entity_poly.type
_entity_poly.pdbx_seq_one_letter_code
_entity_poly.pdbx_strand_id
1 'polypeptide(L)'
;MTTSESELNQQLKSAGIGINATELHGFLSGLICGGIKDQSWQPLLYQFTHDNHAYPTALLERVNELYQTISKALADVESFSFELGLTENENIFARADSLSEWANHFLLGLGLAQPYLDKEKGEIGEAVEDLHDICQLGYDEDDDEEEMSEALEEIIEYVRTIATLFYTQFNQASNTRKPILH
;
A
#
# COMPACT_ATOMS: atom_id res chain seq x y z
N MET A 1 14.54 11.90 -10.06
CA MET A 1 13.35 12.52 -10.68
C MET A 1 12.22 11.59 -10.34
N THR A 2 11.33 11.99 -9.45
CA THR A 2 10.14 11.24 -9.09
C THR A 2 9.22 11.25 -10.32
N THR A 3 8.96 10.09 -10.89
CA THR A 3 8.05 9.93 -12.04
C THR A 3 6.62 10.23 -11.58
N SER A 4 5.85 10.97 -12.39
CA SER A 4 4.45 11.27 -12.06
C SER A 4 3.57 10.03 -12.18
N GLU A 5 2.49 9.97 -11.39
CA GLU A 5 1.53 8.86 -11.35
C GLU A 5 0.99 8.52 -12.76
N SER A 6 0.68 9.54 -13.55
CA SER A 6 0.21 9.41 -14.94
C SER A 6 1.21 8.70 -15.87
N GLU A 7 2.51 8.99 -15.74
CA GLU A 7 3.54 8.34 -16.57
C GLU A 7 3.69 6.86 -16.20
N LEU A 8 3.67 6.54 -14.91
CA LEU A 8 3.75 5.15 -14.44
C LEU A 8 2.52 4.34 -14.89
N ASN A 9 1.32 4.93 -14.79
CA ASN A 9 0.08 4.34 -15.32
C ASN A 9 0.18 4.01 -16.81
N GLN A 10 0.72 4.93 -17.62
CA GLN A 10 0.90 4.70 -19.05
C GLN A 10 1.88 3.54 -19.30
N GLN A 11 2.97 3.45 -18.54
CA GLN A 11 3.96 2.38 -18.69
C GLN A 11 3.38 1.01 -18.30
N LEU A 12 2.67 0.93 -17.18
CA LEU A 12 1.98 -0.29 -16.71
C LEU A 12 0.99 -0.78 -17.79
N LYS A 13 0.14 0.11 -18.28
CA LYS A 13 -0.83 -0.19 -19.35
C LYS A 13 -0.15 -0.64 -20.64
N SER A 14 0.93 0.02 -21.05
CA SER A 14 1.66 -0.32 -22.28
C SER A 14 2.37 -1.66 -22.19
N ALA A 15 2.77 -2.07 -20.98
CA ALA A 15 3.36 -3.38 -20.69
C ALA A 15 2.32 -4.48 -20.47
N GLY A 16 1.02 -4.17 -20.50
CA GLY A 16 -0.05 -5.15 -20.26
C GLY A 16 -0.12 -5.61 -18.81
N ILE A 17 0.29 -4.77 -17.87
CA ILE A 17 0.16 -5.04 -16.43
C ILE A 17 -1.29 -4.81 -16.01
N GLY A 18 -1.84 -5.73 -15.20
CA GLY A 18 -3.25 -5.75 -14.82
C GLY A 18 -3.66 -4.75 -13.73
N ILE A 19 -2.74 -3.88 -13.29
CA ILE A 19 -2.95 -2.91 -12.21
C ILE A 19 -2.45 -1.52 -12.60
N ASN A 20 -3.00 -0.51 -11.95
CA ASN A 20 -2.63 0.89 -12.04
C ASN A 20 -1.53 1.27 -11.02
N ALA A 21 -1.08 2.51 -11.06
CA ALA A 21 0.00 3.02 -10.21
C ALA A 21 -0.40 3.07 -8.72
N THR A 22 -1.66 3.38 -8.41
CA THR A 22 -2.20 3.39 -7.05
C THR A 22 -2.26 1.99 -6.46
N GLU A 23 -2.81 1.04 -7.21
CA GLU A 23 -2.86 -0.37 -6.84
C GLU A 23 -1.45 -0.93 -6.63
N LEU A 24 -0.50 -0.58 -7.50
CA LEU A 24 0.91 -0.96 -7.36
C LEU A 24 1.51 -0.38 -6.07
N HIS A 25 1.28 0.90 -5.79
CA HIS A 25 1.77 1.53 -4.57
C HIS A 25 1.20 0.85 -3.33
N GLY A 26 -0.11 0.57 -3.30
CA GLY A 26 -0.75 -0.16 -2.21
C GLY A 26 -0.10 -1.53 -2.00
N PHE A 27 0.05 -2.31 -3.07
CA PHE A 27 0.65 -3.64 -3.01
C PHE A 27 2.08 -3.64 -2.46
N LEU A 28 2.95 -2.75 -2.96
CA LEU A 28 4.33 -2.64 -2.48
C LEU A 28 4.37 -2.17 -1.02
N SER A 29 3.56 -1.16 -0.66
CA SER A 29 3.43 -0.70 0.73
C SER A 29 3.00 -1.83 1.65
N GLY A 30 2.02 -2.66 1.26
CA GLY A 30 1.56 -3.80 2.04
C GLY A 30 2.66 -4.83 2.30
N LEU A 31 3.42 -5.19 1.28
CA LEU A 31 4.56 -6.11 1.41
C LEU A 31 5.64 -5.56 2.37
N ILE A 32 5.97 -4.27 2.25
CA ILE A 32 6.97 -3.60 3.09
C ILE A 32 6.48 -3.50 4.54
N CYS A 33 5.25 -3.04 4.75
CA CYS A 33 4.64 -2.96 6.08
C CYS A 33 4.53 -4.33 6.73
N GLY A 34 4.29 -5.38 5.96
CA GLY A 34 4.29 -6.77 6.42
C GLY A 34 5.67 -7.37 6.67
N GLY A 35 6.76 -6.64 6.44
CA GLY A 35 8.10 -7.05 6.85
C GLY A 35 8.94 -7.76 5.79
N ILE A 36 8.54 -7.72 4.52
CA ILE A 36 9.40 -8.19 3.42
C ILE A 36 10.61 -7.24 3.28
N LYS A 37 11.82 -7.79 3.46
CA LYS A 37 13.09 -7.04 3.41
C LYS A 37 14.07 -7.55 2.36
N ASP A 38 13.78 -8.69 1.74
CA ASP A 38 14.62 -9.30 0.70
C ASP A 38 14.00 -9.12 -0.68
N GLN A 39 14.55 -9.78 -1.71
CA GLN A 39 14.08 -9.65 -3.09
C GLN A 39 12.82 -10.49 -3.40
N SER A 40 12.18 -11.11 -2.40
CA SER A 40 10.95 -11.90 -2.62
C SER A 40 9.76 -11.05 -3.06
N TRP A 41 9.80 -9.72 -2.86
CA TRP A 41 8.76 -8.81 -3.36
C TRP A 41 8.60 -8.86 -4.89
N GLN A 42 9.67 -9.15 -5.66
CA GLN A 42 9.59 -9.20 -7.13
C GLN A 42 8.82 -10.42 -7.64
N PRO A 43 9.14 -11.67 -7.23
CA PRO A 43 8.30 -12.83 -7.56
C PRO A 43 6.84 -12.65 -7.13
N LEU A 44 6.59 -12.08 -5.95
CA LEU A 44 5.23 -11.79 -5.48
C LEU A 44 4.53 -10.77 -6.38
N LEU A 45 5.21 -9.67 -6.73
CA LEU A 45 4.69 -8.71 -7.70
C LEU A 45 4.27 -9.41 -9.00
N TYR A 46 5.17 -10.16 -9.63
CA TYR A 46 4.86 -10.82 -10.90
C TYR A 46 3.69 -11.80 -10.79
N GLN A 47 3.64 -12.57 -9.71
CA GLN A 47 2.59 -13.55 -9.47
C GLN A 47 1.21 -12.89 -9.39
N PHE A 48 1.10 -11.77 -8.68
CA PHE A 48 -0.19 -11.16 -8.36
C PHE A 48 -0.61 -10.06 -9.35
N THR A 49 0.28 -9.57 -10.20
CA THR A 49 -0.02 -8.44 -11.10
C THR A 49 0.21 -8.75 -12.59
N HIS A 50 0.91 -9.85 -12.91
CA HIS A 50 1.31 -10.16 -14.29
C HIS A 50 1.45 -11.65 -14.60
N ASP A 51 0.62 -12.50 -13.98
CA ASP A 51 0.54 -13.95 -14.26
C ASP A 51 1.90 -14.68 -14.19
N ASN A 52 2.75 -14.32 -13.23
CA ASN A 52 4.12 -14.81 -13.05
C ASN A 52 5.12 -14.40 -14.15
N HIS A 53 4.75 -13.52 -15.08
CA HIS A 53 5.67 -12.93 -16.04
C HIS A 53 6.43 -11.77 -15.39
N ALA A 54 7.74 -11.71 -15.61
CA ALA A 54 8.54 -10.58 -15.16
C ALA A 54 8.17 -9.31 -15.92
N TYR A 55 8.22 -8.17 -15.24
CA TYR A 55 8.03 -6.87 -15.89
C TYR A 55 9.16 -6.57 -16.90
N PRO A 56 8.90 -5.79 -17.95
CA PRO A 56 9.95 -5.27 -18.83
C PRO A 56 11.03 -4.52 -18.04
N THR A 57 12.31 -4.67 -18.41
CA THR A 57 13.45 -4.14 -17.64
C THR A 57 13.30 -2.66 -17.26
N ALA A 58 12.92 -1.81 -18.21
CA ALA A 58 12.76 -0.37 -17.96
C ALA A 58 11.65 -0.07 -16.94
N LEU A 59 10.54 -0.81 -17.00
CA LEU A 59 9.45 -0.66 -16.03
C LEU A 59 9.89 -1.21 -14.65
N LEU A 60 10.56 -2.35 -14.61
CA LEU A 60 11.06 -2.93 -13.36
C LEU A 60 12.03 -1.98 -12.63
N GLU A 61 12.91 -1.29 -13.36
CA GLU A 61 13.78 -0.25 -12.78
C GLU A 61 12.96 0.84 -12.08
N ARG A 62 11.88 1.33 -12.71
CA ARG A 62 10.97 2.31 -12.11
C ARG A 62 10.25 1.77 -10.87
N VAL A 63 9.73 0.56 -10.95
CA VAL A 63 9.04 -0.07 -9.82
C VAL A 63 10.00 -0.29 -8.64
N ASN A 64 11.27 -0.59 -8.91
CA ASN A 64 12.30 -0.69 -7.88
C ASN A 64 12.60 0.68 -7.25
N GLU A 65 12.69 1.75 -8.04
CA GLU A 65 12.82 3.13 -7.52
C GLU A 65 11.65 3.49 -6.58
N LEU A 66 10.43 3.13 -6.97
CA LEU A 66 9.22 3.31 -6.15
C LEU A 66 9.29 2.49 -4.86
N TYR A 67 9.63 1.20 -4.93
CA TYR A 67 9.80 0.33 -3.76
C TYR A 67 10.81 0.91 -2.75
N GLN A 68 11.97 1.37 -3.22
CA GLN A 68 12.98 2.00 -2.35
C GLN A 68 12.49 3.30 -1.74
N THR A 69 11.69 4.08 -2.48
CA THR A 69 11.13 5.35 -2.00
C THR A 69 10.12 5.09 -0.87
N ILE A 70 9.19 4.16 -1.09
CA ILE A 70 8.21 3.72 -0.08
C ILE A 70 8.92 3.17 1.16
N SER A 71 9.89 2.26 0.97
CA SER A 71 10.63 1.65 2.07
C SER A 71 11.38 2.68 2.90
N LYS A 72 12.00 3.68 2.26
CA LYS A 72 12.69 4.76 2.97
C LYS A 72 11.73 5.64 3.75
N ALA A 73 10.59 6.02 3.18
CA ALA A 73 9.60 6.87 3.85
C ALA A 73 9.00 6.16 5.08
N LEU A 74 8.65 4.88 4.96
CA LEU A 74 8.14 4.07 6.08
C LEU A 74 9.21 3.83 7.16
N ALA A 75 10.48 3.71 6.79
CA ALA A 75 11.57 3.53 7.74
C ALA A 75 11.85 4.80 8.58
N ASP A 76 11.55 5.97 8.03
CA ASP A 76 11.73 7.27 8.69
C ASP A 76 10.44 7.70 9.43
N VAL A 77 10.04 6.87 10.40
CA VAL A 77 8.80 7.04 11.18
C VAL A 77 8.73 8.42 11.86
N GLU A 78 9.87 8.99 12.26
CA GLU A 78 9.93 10.30 12.93
C GLU A 78 9.52 11.46 12.01
N SER A 79 9.81 11.36 10.70
CA SER A 79 9.44 12.40 9.75
C SER A 79 8.00 12.29 9.26
N PHE A 80 7.34 11.16 9.50
CA PHE A 80 6.00 10.84 9.03
C PHE A 80 5.82 11.16 7.53
N SER A 81 6.86 10.91 6.72
CA SER A 81 6.93 11.31 5.31
C SER A 81 6.33 10.32 4.32
N PHE A 82 5.74 9.22 4.82
CA PHE A 82 5.05 8.25 3.99
C PHE A 82 3.73 8.83 3.48
N GLU A 83 3.55 8.79 2.16
CA GLU A 83 2.34 9.24 1.46
C GLU A 83 1.66 8.07 0.77
N LEU A 84 0.34 8.17 0.57
CA LEU A 84 -0.40 7.21 -0.24
C LEU A 84 -0.25 7.61 -1.72
N GLY A 85 0.13 6.68 -2.59
CA GLY A 85 0.23 6.90 -4.04
C GLY A 85 -1.14 6.96 -4.73
N LEU A 86 -2.03 7.83 -4.27
CA LEU A 86 -3.37 8.01 -4.83
C LEU A 86 -3.33 8.78 -6.15
N THR A 87 -4.45 8.78 -6.86
CA THR A 87 -4.61 9.56 -8.09
C THR A 87 -4.47 11.06 -7.85
N GLU A 88 -3.87 11.78 -8.80
CA GLU A 88 -3.78 13.25 -8.79
C GLU A 88 -5.06 13.94 -9.35
N ASN A 89 -6.15 13.19 -9.49
CA ASN A 89 -7.43 13.71 -9.99
C ASN A 89 -8.06 14.70 -9.00
N GLU A 90 -8.55 15.84 -9.50
CA GLU A 90 -9.25 16.85 -8.69
C GLU A 90 -10.66 16.38 -8.26
N ASN A 91 -11.25 15.40 -8.95
CA ASN A 91 -12.54 14.85 -8.60
C ASN A 91 -12.46 14.02 -7.31
N ILE A 92 -13.25 14.41 -6.29
CA ILE A 92 -13.23 13.79 -4.97
C ILE A 92 -13.65 12.32 -4.98
N PHE A 93 -14.64 11.97 -5.78
CA PHE A 93 -15.13 10.60 -5.95
C PHE A 93 -14.04 9.69 -6.54
N ALA A 94 -13.30 10.19 -7.54
CA ALA A 94 -12.15 9.48 -8.09
C ALA A 94 -11.02 9.29 -7.06
N ARG A 95 -10.81 10.25 -6.14
CA ARG A 95 -9.86 10.09 -5.03
C ARG A 95 -10.34 9.06 -4.00
N ALA A 96 -11.63 9.02 -3.70
CA ALA A 96 -12.23 8.02 -2.80
C ALA A 96 -12.15 6.59 -3.38
N ASP A 97 -12.42 6.44 -4.68
CA ASP A 97 -12.21 5.17 -5.39
C ASP A 97 -10.74 4.75 -5.33
N SER A 98 -9.82 5.69 -5.61
CA SER A 98 -8.37 5.46 -5.55
C SER A 98 -7.92 5.02 -4.16
N LEU A 99 -8.47 5.59 -3.08
CA LEU A 99 -8.18 5.16 -1.71
C LEU A 99 -8.65 3.71 -1.47
N SER A 100 -9.83 3.36 -1.95
CA SER A 100 -10.38 2.01 -1.85
C SER A 100 -9.52 1.00 -2.61
N GLU A 101 -9.10 1.31 -3.84
CA GLU A 101 -8.19 0.51 -4.66
C GLU A 101 -6.82 0.32 -3.99
N TRP A 102 -6.29 1.40 -3.41
CA TRP A 102 -5.03 1.39 -2.66
C TRP A 102 -5.12 0.47 -1.44
N ALA A 103 -6.18 0.60 -0.64
CA ALA A 103 -6.40 -0.21 0.56
C ALA A 103 -6.54 -1.70 0.23
N ASN A 104 -7.25 -2.03 -0.86
CA ASN A 104 -7.41 -3.41 -1.32
C ASN A 104 -6.05 -4.06 -1.62
N HIS A 105 -5.20 -3.35 -2.36
CA HIS A 105 -3.88 -3.86 -2.72
C HIS A 105 -2.90 -3.86 -1.55
N PHE A 106 -3.02 -2.89 -0.64
CA PHE A 106 -2.28 -2.88 0.61
C PHE A 106 -2.58 -4.11 1.46
N LEU A 107 -3.86 -4.45 1.65
CA LEU A 107 -4.26 -5.67 2.38
C LEU A 107 -3.79 -6.94 1.67
N LEU A 108 -3.83 -6.99 0.34
CA LEU A 108 -3.28 -8.11 -0.42
C LEU A 108 -1.78 -8.29 -0.13
N GLY A 109 -0.98 -7.23 -0.26
CA GLY A 109 0.46 -7.28 0.03
C GLY A 109 0.74 -7.65 1.49
N LEU A 110 0.02 -7.04 2.42
CA LEU A 110 0.17 -7.29 3.86
C LEU A 110 -0.14 -8.75 4.22
N GLY A 111 -1.25 -9.31 3.71
CA GLY A 111 -1.65 -10.69 3.96
C GLY A 111 -0.69 -11.73 3.37
N LEU A 112 -0.04 -11.43 2.24
CA LEU A 112 1.01 -12.27 1.67
C LEU A 112 2.27 -12.29 2.54
N ALA A 113 2.63 -11.14 3.12
CA ALA A 113 3.77 -11.01 4.01
C ALA A 113 3.49 -11.56 5.43
N GLN A 114 2.24 -11.51 5.88
CA GLN A 114 1.78 -11.97 7.20
C GLN A 114 0.67 -13.04 7.07
N PRO A 115 1.00 -14.33 6.90
CA PRO A 115 0.02 -15.40 6.68
C PRO A 115 -0.94 -15.68 7.86
N TYR A 116 -0.73 -15.05 9.00
CA TYR A 116 -1.55 -15.18 10.21
C TYR A 116 -2.17 -13.84 10.64
N LEU A 117 -2.27 -12.87 9.71
CA LEU A 117 -2.84 -11.54 9.97
C LEU A 117 -4.26 -11.63 10.56
N ASP A 118 -5.05 -12.62 10.15
CA ASP A 118 -6.39 -12.93 10.66
C ASP A 118 -6.44 -13.25 12.17
N LYS A 119 -5.30 -13.65 12.74
CA LYS A 119 -5.17 -13.98 14.17
C LYS A 119 -4.74 -12.80 15.02
N GLU A 120 -4.30 -11.69 14.41
CA GLU A 120 -3.97 -10.48 15.15
C GLU A 120 -5.20 -9.95 15.90
N LYS A 121 -4.96 -9.29 17.04
CA LYS A 121 -5.97 -8.79 17.97
C LYS A 121 -5.56 -7.44 18.53
N GLY A 122 -6.51 -6.75 19.15
CA GLY A 122 -6.30 -5.38 19.63
C GLY A 122 -6.09 -4.45 18.44
N GLU A 123 -5.23 -3.45 18.62
CA GLU A 123 -5.00 -2.36 17.66
C GLU A 123 -4.70 -2.85 16.23
N ILE A 124 -3.92 -3.93 16.08
CA ILE A 124 -3.58 -4.49 14.76
C ILE A 124 -4.79 -5.16 14.11
N GLY A 125 -5.62 -5.85 14.90
CA GLY A 125 -6.84 -6.49 14.39
C GLY A 125 -7.90 -5.46 13.97
N GLU A 126 -8.09 -4.43 14.81
CA GLU A 126 -9.00 -3.31 14.53
C GLU A 126 -8.57 -2.56 13.26
N ALA A 127 -7.28 -2.25 13.10
CA ALA A 127 -6.77 -1.60 11.90
C ALA A 127 -6.97 -2.43 10.62
N VAL A 128 -6.95 -3.77 10.71
CA VAL A 128 -7.25 -4.65 9.56
C VAL A 128 -8.74 -4.62 9.23
N GLU A 129 -9.61 -4.64 10.24
CA GLU A 129 -11.06 -4.51 10.06
C GLU A 129 -11.42 -3.15 9.43
N ASP A 130 -10.86 -2.06 9.95
CA ASP A 130 -11.08 -0.72 9.40
C ASP A 130 -10.62 -0.59 7.95
N LEU A 131 -9.47 -1.17 7.58
CA LEU A 131 -9.02 -1.20 6.19
C LEU A 131 -9.98 -2.00 5.30
N HIS A 132 -10.59 -3.08 5.79
CA HIS A 132 -11.59 -3.82 5.05
C HIS A 132 -12.84 -2.99 4.79
N ASP A 133 -13.25 -2.16 5.75
CA ASP A 133 -14.37 -1.22 5.58
C ASP A 133 -14.00 -0.11 4.57
N ILE A 134 -12.78 0.43 4.63
CA ILE A 134 -12.27 1.42 3.66
C ILE A 134 -12.17 0.84 2.24
N CYS A 135 -11.88 -0.46 2.08
CA CYS A 135 -11.91 -1.12 0.78
C CYS A 135 -13.30 -1.13 0.13
N GLN A 136 -14.35 -0.93 0.93
CA GLN A 136 -15.76 -0.90 0.52
C GLN A 136 -16.36 0.48 0.70
N LEU A 137 -15.52 1.53 0.76
CA LEU A 137 -15.97 2.90 0.93
C LEU A 137 -16.94 3.24 -0.21
N GLY A 138 -18.17 3.54 0.16
CA GLY A 138 -19.21 4.02 -0.74
C GLY A 138 -19.60 5.44 -0.34
N TYR A 139 -20.00 6.22 -1.34
CA TYR A 139 -20.45 7.60 -1.20
C TYR A 139 -21.71 7.80 -2.04
N ASP A 140 -22.52 8.79 -1.69
CA ASP A 140 -23.64 9.22 -2.54
C ASP A 140 -23.14 10.33 -3.48
N GLU A 141 -23.54 10.29 -4.76
CA GLU A 141 -23.20 11.32 -5.73
C GLU A 141 -23.89 12.66 -5.40
N ASP A 142 -24.93 12.63 -4.56
CA ASP A 142 -25.64 13.81 -4.06
C ASP A 142 -25.04 14.41 -2.78
N ASP A 143 -23.95 13.84 -2.24
CA ASP A 143 -23.27 14.35 -1.04
C ASP A 143 -22.58 15.70 -1.28
N ASP A 144 -22.40 16.49 -0.21
CA ASP A 144 -21.68 17.76 -0.29
C ASP A 144 -20.18 17.51 -0.52
N GLU A 145 -19.65 18.01 -1.64
CA GLU A 145 -18.26 17.77 -2.05
C GLU A 145 -17.23 18.33 -1.05
N GLU A 146 -17.54 19.41 -0.34
CA GLU A 146 -16.62 20.03 0.64
C GLU A 146 -16.56 19.17 1.91
N GLU A 147 -17.71 18.76 2.44
CA GLU A 147 -17.80 17.85 3.59
C GLU A 147 -17.14 16.49 3.28
N MET A 148 -17.39 15.94 2.09
CA MET A 148 -16.77 14.71 1.64
C MET A 148 -15.25 14.85 1.51
N SER A 149 -14.76 15.99 1.02
CA SER A 149 -13.33 16.24 0.90
C SER A 149 -12.63 16.30 2.25
N GLU A 150 -13.24 16.93 3.26
CA GLU A 150 -12.69 16.96 4.61
C GLU A 150 -12.65 15.55 5.22
N ALA A 151 -13.74 14.80 5.11
CA ALA A 151 -13.82 13.43 5.60
C ALA A 151 -12.81 12.50 4.91
N LEU A 152 -12.64 12.60 3.59
CA LEU A 152 -11.67 11.77 2.86
C LEU A 152 -10.24 12.05 3.31
N GLU A 153 -9.88 13.31 3.54
CA GLU A 153 -8.54 13.68 4.03
C GLU A 153 -8.26 13.08 5.41
N GLU A 154 -9.24 13.08 6.31
CA GLU A 154 -9.11 12.41 7.62
C GLU A 154 -8.88 10.90 7.48
N ILE A 155 -9.60 10.24 6.57
CA ILE A 155 -9.43 8.80 6.31
C ILE A 155 -8.05 8.52 5.70
N ILE A 156 -7.56 9.38 4.79
CA ILE A 156 -6.21 9.25 4.22
C ILE A 156 -5.15 9.32 5.32
N GLU A 157 -5.24 10.30 6.23
CA GLU A 157 -4.33 10.42 7.37
C GLU A 157 -4.41 9.23 8.33
N TYR A 158 -5.63 8.69 8.53
CA TYR A 158 -5.82 7.49 9.32
C TYR A 158 -5.12 6.27 8.69
N VAL A 159 -5.26 6.09 7.37
CA VAL A 159 -4.61 4.99 6.63
C VAL A 159 -3.08 5.13 6.66
N ARG A 160 -2.53 6.34 6.57
CA ARG A 160 -1.07 6.58 6.74
C ARG A 160 -0.59 6.17 8.14
N THR A 161 -1.39 6.45 9.16
CA THR A 161 -1.13 6.05 10.55
C THR A 161 -1.14 4.52 10.69
N ILE A 162 -2.14 3.86 10.12
CA ILE A 162 -2.25 2.39 10.10
C ILE A 162 -1.03 1.76 9.39
N ALA A 163 -0.63 2.30 8.23
CA ALA A 163 0.53 1.78 7.50
C ALA A 163 1.82 1.87 8.35
N THR A 164 2.00 2.99 9.07
CA THR A 164 3.13 3.22 9.97
C THR A 164 3.10 2.28 11.19
N LEU A 165 1.90 2.03 11.74
CA LEU A 165 1.67 1.07 12.82
C LEU A 165 2.08 -0.35 12.39
N PHE A 166 1.58 -0.83 11.25
CA PHE A 166 1.94 -2.15 10.73
C PHE A 166 3.43 -2.27 10.44
N TYR A 167 4.02 -1.25 9.81
CA TYR A 167 5.45 -1.22 9.56
C TYR A 167 6.22 -1.38 10.88
N THR A 168 5.89 -0.59 11.90
CA THR A 168 6.52 -0.65 13.23
C THR A 168 6.38 -2.04 13.85
N GLN A 169 5.16 -2.59 13.85
CA GLN A 169 4.84 -3.89 14.43
C GLN A 169 5.64 -5.02 13.76
N PHE A 170 5.58 -5.14 12.44
CA PHE A 170 6.12 -6.31 11.73
C PHE A 170 7.60 -6.15 11.34
N ASN A 171 8.15 -4.93 11.29
CA ASN A 171 9.55 -4.71 10.95
C ASN A 171 10.49 -4.57 12.16
N GLN A 172 9.99 -4.24 13.35
CA GLN A 172 10.82 -4.10 14.57
C GLN A 172 10.84 -5.35 15.46
N ALA A 173 9.89 -6.28 15.29
CA ALA A 173 9.80 -7.52 16.08
C ALA A 173 10.98 -8.52 15.91
N SER A 174 11.93 -8.26 15.00
CA SER A 174 13.14 -9.08 14.83
C SER A 174 14.16 -8.98 15.97
N ASN A 175 13.94 -8.16 17.02
CA ASN A 175 14.88 -7.99 18.14
C ASN A 175 14.52 -8.68 19.48
N THR A 176 13.42 -9.46 19.58
CA THR A 176 12.99 -10.04 20.88
C THR A 176 12.62 -11.52 20.88
N ARG A 177 13.01 -12.32 19.89
CA ARG A 177 13.09 -13.79 20.11
C ARG A 177 14.47 -14.16 20.66
N LYS A 178 14.65 -13.98 21.98
CA LYS A 178 15.70 -14.70 22.70
C LYS A 178 15.52 -16.20 22.41
N PRO A 179 16.57 -16.93 21.99
CA PRO A 179 16.45 -18.37 21.79
C PRO A 179 16.08 -19.01 23.13
N ILE A 180 14.99 -19.76 23.15
CA ILE A 180 14.70 -20.68 24.26
C ILE A 180 15.77 -21.76 24.16
N LEU A 181 16.78 -21.70 25.03
CA LEU A 181 17.70 -22.80 25.23
C LEU A 181 16.90 -23.98 25.77
N HIS A 182 16.80 -25.05 24.97
CA HIS A 182 16.46 -26.39 25.41
C HIS A 182 17.73 -27.19 25.64
#